data_AF-A0A4S8I0Q6-F1
#
_entry.id   AF-A0A4S8I0Q6-F1
#
_cell.length_a   1.000
_cell.length_b   1.000
_cell.length_c   1.000
_cell.angle_alpha   90.00
_cell.angle_beta   90.00
_cell.angle_gamma   90.00
#
_symmetry.space_group_name_H-M   'P 1'
#
loop_
_entity.id
_entity.type
_entity.pdbx_description
1 polymer ?
#
loop_
_entity_poly.entity_id
_entity_poly.type
_entity_poly.pdbx_seq_one_letter_code
_entity_poly.pdbx_strand_id
1 'polypeptide(L)'
;MCQPLANCLISIHLQLKLVIMQLAKVLKESFNVNESDFTDETLLMDFGEWDSLSHMFFITKLEEAYGIEVTGDEIASMQKIADIKKVITSKGKEL
;
A
#
# COMPACT_ATOMS: atom_id res chain seq x y z
N MET A 1 -10.28 30.87 26.65
CA MET A 1 -9.45 29.90 27.41
C MET A 1 -9.45 28.61 26.61
N CYS A 2 -8.25 28.11 26.25
CA CYS A 2 -7.86 26.82 25.62
C CYS A 2 -8.86 26.21 24.62
N GLN A 3 -8.53 25.97 23.34
CA GLN A 3 -7.49 25.01 22.94
C GLN A 3 -7.03 25.26 21.48
N PRO A 4 -5.81 25.77 21.23
CA PRO A 4 -5.20 25.73 19.89
C PRO A 4 -4.58 24.36 19.56
N LEU A 5 -4.61 23.40 20.50
CA LEU A 5 -3.94 22.10 20.38
C LEU A 5 -4.76 21.03 19.63
N ALA A 6 -6.09 21.17 19.57
CA ALA A 6 -6.95 20.18 18.89
C ALA A 6 -6.76 20.18 17.36
N ASN A 7 -6.50 21.34 16.75
CA ASN A 7 -6.31 21.47 15.31
C ASN A 7 -4.95 20.95 14.81
N CYS A 8 -3.93 20.91 15.68
CA CYS A 8 -2.59 20.46 15.30
C CYS A 8 -2.51 18.92 15.23
N LEU A 9 -3.20 18.23 16.17
CA LEU A 9 -3.27 16.76 16.20
C LEU A 9 -4.06 16.19 15.01
N ILE A 10 -5.13 16.85 14.57
CA ILE A 10 -5.95 16.39 13.43
C ILE A 10 -5.13 16.41 12.13
N SER A 11 -4.28 17.44 11.92
CA SER A 11 -3.43 17.49 10.72
C SER A 11 -2.43 16.34 10.65
N ILE A 12 -1.84 15.94 11.77
CA ILE A 12 -0.88 14.82 11.82
C ILE A 12 -1.60 13.48 11.64
N HIS A 13 -2.78 13.31 12.24
CA HIS A 13 -3.60 12.11 12.11
C HIS A 13 -4.15 11.91 10.67
N LEU A 14 -4.33 12.99 9.91
CA LEU A 14 -4.83 12.95 8.54
C LEU A 14 -3.75 12.62 7.51
N GLN A 15 -2.49 12.99 7.77
CA GLN A 15 -1.35 12.71 6.88
C GLN A 15 -0.97 11.22 6.92
N LEU A 16 -0.97 10.58 8.10
CA LEU A 16 -0.70 9.14 8.24
C LEU A 16 -1.80 8.26 7.62
N LYS A 17 -3.03 8.79 7.55
CA LYS A 17 -4.16 8.10 6.90
C LYS A 17 -4.08 8.17 5.37
N LEU A 18 -3.35 9.15 4.82
CA LEU A 18 -3.33 9.43 3.38
C LEU A 18 -2.55 8.40 2.56
N VAL A 19 -1.51 7.80 3.14
CA VAL A 19 -0.64 6.90 2.37
C VAL A 19 -1.12 5.44 2.42
N ILE A 20 -1.65 4.98 3.56
CA ILE A 20 -2.34 3.69 3.64
C ILE A 20 -3.52 3.65 2.66
N MET A 21 -4.19 4.78 2.43
CA MET A 21 -5.26 4.89 1.43
C MET A 21 -4.79 4.62 0.00
N GLN A 22 -3.54 4.94 -0.36
CA GLN A 22 -3.04 4.67 -1.71
C GLN A 22 -2.79 3.18 -1.94
N LEU A 23 -2.12 2.50 -1.01
CA LEU A 23 -1.91 1.06 -1.10
C LEU A 23 -3.24 0.30 -1.06
N ALA A 24 -4.14 0.68 -0.15
CA ALA A 24 -5.48 0.10 -0.07
C ALA A 24 -6.27 0.31 -1.36
N LYS A 25 -6.13 1.46 -2.02
CA LYS A 25 -6.76 1.72 -3.32
C LYS A 25 -6.20 0.82 -4.41
N VAL A 26 -4.87 0.70 -4.50
CA VAL A 26 -4.22 -0.19 -5.47
C VAL A 26 -4.69 -1.64 -5.25
N LEU A 27 -4.68 -2.12 -4.00
CA LEU A 27 -5.16 -3.46 -3.67
C LEU A 27 -6.65 -3.66 -4.00
N LYS A 28 -7.48 -2.64 -3.78
CA LYS A 28 -8.90 -2.65 -4.16
C LYS A 28 -9.08 -2.74 -5.67
N GLU A 29 -8.32 -1.97 -6.44
CA GLU A 29 -8.40 -1.98 -7.90
C GLU A 29 -7.84 -3.26 -8.51
N SER A 30 -6.84 -3.88 -7.89
CA SER A 30 -6.20 -5.10 -8.40
C SER A 30 -6.86 -6.40 -7.94
N PHE A 31 -7.40 -6.44 -6.71
CA PHE A 31 -7.88 -7.67 -6.08
C PHE A 31 -9.30 -7.55 -5.48
N ASN A 32 -9.96 -6.40 -5.65
CA ASN A 32 -11.29 -6.12 -5.11
C ASN A 32 -11.40 -6.30 -3.58
N VAL A 33 -10.32 -6.01 -2.85
CA VAL A 33 -10.25 -6.07 -1.38
C VAL A 33 -10.34 -4.68 -0.74
N ASN A 34 -10.85 -4.59 0.49
CA ASN A 34 -10.87 -3.36 1.29
C ASN A 34 -9.73 -3.35 2.32
N GLU A 35 -9.48 -2.20 2.93
CA GLU A 35 -8.44 -2.03 3.96
C GLU A 35 -8.60 -2.97 5.15
N SER A 36 -9.83 -3.37 5.48
CA SER A 36 -10.15 -4.30 6.57
C SER A 36 -9.92 -5.77 6.20
N ASP A 37 -9.73 -6.09 4.92
CA ASP A 37 -9.64 -7.46 4.41
C ASP A 37 -8.20 -7.99 4.42
N PHE A 38 -7.21 -7.14 4.74
CA PHE A 38 -5.81 -7.52 4.78
C PHE A 38 -5.07 -6.91 5.96
N THR A 39 -3.99 -7.57 6.34
CA THR A 39 -3.04 -7.14 7.36
C THR A 39 -1.64 -7.20 6.77
N ASP A 40 -0.64 -6.69 7.51
CA ASP A 40 0.76 -6.79 7.12
C ASP A 40 1.23 -8.24 6.88
N GLU A 41 0.58 -9.21 7.53
CA GLU A 41 0.91 -10.63 7.42
C GLU A 41 0.17 -11.36 6.28
N THR A 42 -0.87 -10.73 5.72
CA THR A 42 -1.68 -11.31 4.63
C THR A 42 -0.82 -11.54 3.40
N LEU A 43 -0.90 -12.75 2.84
CA LEU A 43 -0.22 -13.11 1.60
C LEU A 43 -1.04 -12.65 0.40
N LEU A 44 -0.35 -12.14 -0.62
CA LEU A 44 -0.98 -11.74 -1.88
C LEU A 44 -1.69 -12.91 -2.57
N MET A 45 -1.14 -14.13 -2.45
CA MET A 45 -1.74 -15.35 -3.00
C MET A 45 -3.01 -15.80 -2.29
N ASP A 46 -3.30 -15.31 -1.09
CA ASP A 46 -4.58 -15.58 -0.40
C ASP A 46 -5.73 -14.72 -0.96
N PHE A 47 -5.43 -13.68 -1.75
CA PHE A 47 -6.46 -12.95 -2.45
C PHE A 47 -7.00 -13.80 -3.60
N GLY A 48 -8.32 -14.01 -3.63
CA GLY A 48 -8.97 -14.89 -4.60
C GLY A 48 -8.78 -14.47 -6.06
N GLU A 49 -8.45 -13.21 -6.32
CA GLU A 49 -8.18 -12.64 -7.66
C GLU A 49 -6.69 -12.71 -8.05
N TRP A 50 -5.84 -13.34 -7.24
CA TRP A 50 -4.42 -13.47 -7.52
C TRP A 50 -4.15 -14.48 -8.65
N ASP A 51 -3.80 -13.96 -9.82
CA ASP A 51 -3.32 -14.70 -11.00
C ASP A 51 -2.09 -13.97 -11.61
N SER A 52 -1.42 -14.58 -12.59
CA SER A 52 -0.28 -13.99 -13.32
C SER A 52 -0.61 -12.62 -13.92
N LEU A 53 -1.84 -12.42 -14.42
CA LEU A 53 -2.27 -11.13 -14.97
C LEU A 53 -2.51 -10.07 -13.89
N SER A 54 -3.23 -10.44 -12.81
CA SER A 54 -3.51 -9.54 -11.68
C SER A 54 -2.23 -9.10 -10.98
N HIS A 55 -1.22 -9.97 -10.93
CA HIS A 55 0.09 -9.64 -10.40
C HIS A 55 0.76 -8.52 -11.21
N MET A 56 0.83 -8.64 -12.54
CA MET A 56 1.43 -7.60 -13.40
C MET A 56 0.64 -6.29 -13.37
N PHE A 57 -0.70 -6.39 -13.30
CA PHE A 57 -1.56 -5.21 -13.17
C PHE A 57 -1.34 -4.49 -11.84
N PHE A 58 -1.21 -5.24 -10.74
CA PHE A 58 -0.88 -4.72 -9.42
C PHE A 58 0.47 -4.00 -9.40
N ILE A 59 1.53 -4.60 -9.97
CA ILE A 59 2.85 -3.96 -10.04
C ILE A 59 2.78 -2.64 -10.80
N THR A 60 2.17 -2.63 -11.99
CA THR A 60 2.00 -1.39 -12.77
C THR A 60 1.28 -0.31 -11.96
N LYS A 61 0.18 -0.67 -11.28
CA LYS A 61 -0.60 0.27 -10.46
C LYS A 61 0.19 0.80 -9.27
N LEU A 62 1.03 -0.04 -8.67
CA LEU A 62 1.89 0.32 -7.56
C LEU A 62 2.96 1.33 -8.01
N GLU A 63 3.61 1.06 -9.14
CA GLU A 63 4.59 1.95 -9.75
C GLU A 63 3.97 3.32 -10.11
N GLU A 64 2.78 3.32 -10.72
CA GLU A 64 2.04 4.54 -11.05
C GLU A 64 1.65 5.34 -9.80
N ALA A 65 1.14 4.68 -8.76
CA ALA A 65 0.67 5.34 -7.54
C ALA A 65 1.80 6.01 -6.76
N TYR A 66 2.94 5.32 -6.63
CA TYR A 66 4.06 5.80 -5.82
C TYR A 66 5.16 6.48 -6.64
N GLY A 67 5.11 6.41 -7.97
CA GLY A 67 6.17 6.89 -8.86
C GLY A 67 7.49 6.21 -8.54
N ILE A 68 7.48 4.88 -8.49
CA ILE A 68 8.64 4.02 -8.24
C ILE A 68 8.81 3.03 -9.39
N GLU A 69 10.01 2.49 -9.55
CA GLU A 69 10.27 1.32 -10.42
C GLU A 69 10.58 0.11 -9.53
N VAL A 70 9.84 -0.97 -9.78
CA VAL A 70 9.98 -2.24 -9.07
C VAL A 70 10.73 -3.22 -9.96
N THR A 71 11.84 -3.75 -9.46
CA THR A 71 12.65 -4.73 -10.18
C THR A 71 12.05 -6.13 -10.11
N GLY A 72 12.43 -7.02 -11.04
CA GLY A 72 11.97 -8.42 -11.04
C GLY A 72 12.28 -9.19 -9.74
N ASP A 73 13.42 -8.90 -9.12
CA ASP A 73 13.79 -9.46 -7.81
C ASP A 73 12.86 -8.96 -6.69
N GLU A 74 12.48 -7.68 -6.70
CA GLU A 74 11.54 -7.10 -5.74
C GLU A 74 10.15 -7.70 -5.92
N ILE A 75 9.70 -7.86 -7.17
CA ILE A 75 8.44 -8.55 -7.52
C ILE A 75 8.45 -9.97 -6.95
N ALA A 76 9.54 -10.72 -7.14
CA ALA A 76 9.66 -12.09 -6.61
C ALA A 76 9.69 -12.14 -5.07
N SER A 77 10.19 -11.10 -4.43
CA SER A 77 10.26 -11.00 -2.96
C SER A 77 8.95 -10.52 -2.30
N MET A 78 8.05 -9.89 -3.06
CA MET A 78 6.78 -9.38 -2.57
C MET A 78 5.76 -10.50 -2.42
N GLN A 79 5.71 -11.10 -1.23
CA GLN A 79 4.73 -12.14 -0.90
C GLN A 79 3.64 -11.64 0.04
N LYS A 80 3.98 -10.76 0.99
CA LYS A 80 3.05 -10.20 1.98
C LYS A 80 2.85 -8.70 1.78
N ILE A 81 1.77 -8.18 2.35
CA ILE A 81 1.52 -6.73 2.40
C ILE A 81 2.68 -5.99 3.06
N ALA A 82 3.28 -6.53 4.12
CA ALA A 82 4.46 -5.94 4.76
C ALA A 82 5.65 -5.79 3.79
N ASP A 83 5.84 -6.74 2.87
CA ASP A 83 6.97 -6.73 1.94
C ASP A 83 6.77 -5.65 0.87
N ILE A 84 5.53 -5.48 0.40
CA ILE A 84 5.16 -4.37 -0.48
C ILE A 84 5.48 -3.03 0.19
N LYS A 85 5.07 -2.88 1.46
CA LYS A 85 5.36 -1.67 2.22
C LYS A 85 6.86 -1.41 2.34
N LYS A 86 7.66 -2.44 2.63
CA LYS A 86 9.13 -2.34 2.67
C LYS A 86 9.71 -1.90 1.34
N VAL A 87 9.23 -2.44 0.21
CA VAL A 87 9.69 -2.04 -1.13
C VAL A 87 9.45 -0.55 -1.35
N ILE A 88 8.23 -0.07 -1.09
CA ILE A 88 7.87 1.35 -1.21
C ILE A 88 8.79 2.23 -0.34
N THR A 89 8.97 1.87 0.94
CA THR A 89 9.82 2.62 1.85
C THR A 89 11.30 2.58 1.44
N SER A 90 11.79 1.45 0.91
CA SER A 90 13.18 1.32 0.42
C SER A 90 13.49 2.28 -0.74
N LYS A 91 12.47 2.68 -1.50
CA LYS A 91 12.56 3.66 -2.60
C LYS A 91 12.45 5.11 -2.12
N GLY A 92 12.43 5.34 -0.80
CA GLY A 92 12.36 6.68 -0.22
C GLY A 92 10.97 7.31 -0.27
N LYS A 93 9.90 6.50 -0.37
CA LYS A 93 8.52 6.97 -0.28
C LYS A 93 8.01 6.71 1.15
N GLU A 94 7.47 7.74 1.79
CA GLU A 94 6.85 7.61 3.13
C GLU A 94 5.49 6.94 3.02
N LEU A 95 5.22 6.00 3.94
CA LEU A 95 3.96 5.26 4.16
C LEU A 95 3.28 5.70 5.46
#